data_AF-A0A4Q3TTF8-F1
#
_entry.id   AF-A0A4Q3TTF8-F1
#
_cell.length_a   1.000
_cell.length_b   1.000
_cell.length_c   1.000
_cell.angle_alpha   90.00
_cell.angle_beta   90.00
_cell.angle_gamma   90.00
#
_symmetry.space_group_name_H-M   'P 1'
#
loop_
_entity.id
_entity.type
_entity.pdbx_description
1 polymer ?
#
loop_
_entity_poly.entity_id
_entity_poly.type
_entity_poly.pdbx_seq_one_letter_code
_entity_poly.pdbx_strand_id
1 'polypeptide(L)' 'MAIRVQLDRVLVERRMSLTELADRVGVTVANLSILKTG' A
#
# COMPACT_ATOMS: atom_id res chain seq x y z
N MET A 1 11.60 -2.01 -16.07
CA MET A 1 10.15 -2.30 -16.07
C MET A 1 9.59 -1.85 -14.73
N ALA A 2 8.71 -0.85 -14.69
CA ALA A 2 8.15 -0.33 -13.44
C ALA A 2 6.77 -0.96 -13.19
N ILE A 3 6.58 -1.54 -12.00
CA ILE A 3 5.26 -2.04 -11.58
C ILE A 3 4.49 -0.83 -11.05
N ARG A 4 3.43 -0.42 -11.75
CA ARG A 4 2.49 0.61 -11.28
C ARG A 4 1.32 -0.07 -10.59
N VAL A 5 1.07 0.30 -9.34
CA VAL A 5 -0.04 -0.25 -8.56
C VAL A 5 -0.88 0.91 -8.00
N GLN A 6 -2.19 0.88 -8.24
CA GLN A 6 -3.11 1.80 -7.59
C GLN A 6 -3.43 1.29 -6.18
N LEU A 7 -2.51 1.53 -5.25
CA LEU A 7 -2.61 0.97 -3.89
C LEU A 7 -3.91 1.40 -3.18
N ASP A 8 -4.35 2.65 -3.39
CA ASP A 8 -5.60 3.16 -2.82
C ASP A 8 -6.83 2.39 -3.26
N ARG A 9 -6.91 2.07 -4.55
CA ARG A 9 -8.03 1.31 -5.09
C ARG A 9 -8.08 -0.09 -4.46
N VAL A 10 -6.95 -0.76 -4.35
CA VAL A 10 -6.85 -2.08 -3.74
C VAL A 10 -7.24 -2.05 -2.26
N LEU A 11 -6.80 -1.03 -1.51
CA LEU A 11 -7.15 -0.86 -0.11
C LEU A 11 -8.66 -0.66 0.08
N VAL A 12 -9.30 0.15 -0.78
CA VAL A 12 -10.76 0.35 -0.76
C VAL A 12 -11.51 -0.93 -1.11
N GLU A 13 -11.14 -1.61 -2.19
CA GLU A 13 -11.76 -2.86 -2.63
C GLU A 13 -11.67 -3.95 -1.55
N ARG A 14 -10.56 -3.99 -0.80
CA ARG A 14 -10.34 -4.94 0.29
C ARG A 14 -10.79 -4.46 1.66
N ARG A 15 -11.37 -3.26 1.77
CA ARG A 15 -11.75 -2.62 3.04
C ARG A 15 -10.62 -2.65 4.09
N MET A 16 -9.39 -2.40 3.64
CA MET A 16 -8.16 -2.52 4.43
C MET A 16 -7.50 -1.15 4.58
N SER A 17 -6.83 -0.90 5.71
CA SER A 17 -6.04 0.32 5.92
C SER A 17 -4.59 0.15 5.45
N LEU A 18 -3.91 1.26 5.15
CA LEU A 18 -2.48 1.25 4.80
C LEU A 18 -1.62 0.69 5.95
N THR A 19 -1.99 0.98 7.20
CA THR A 19 -1.34 0.46 8.41
C THR A 19 -1.52 -1.05 8.54
N GLU A 20 -2.72 -1.55 8.32
CA GLU A 20 -2.99 -2.99 8.37
C GLU A 20 -2.21 -3.74 7.28
N LEU A 21 -2.09 -3.14 6.09
CA LEU A 21 -1.22 -3.68 5.05
C LEU A 21 0.24 -3.70 5.52
N ALA A 22 0.73 -2.60 6.08
CA ALA A 22 2.10 -2.47 6.61
C ALA A 22 2.44 -3.60 7.60
N ASP A 23 1.54 -3.87 8.54
CA ASP A 23 1.68 -4.93 9.53
C ASP A 23 1.67 -6.33 8.89
N ARG A 24 0.82 -6.56 7.88
CA ARG A 24 0.71 -7.85 7.19
C ARG A 24 1.93 -8.21 6.33
N VAL A 25 2.57 -7.21 5.71
CA VAL A 25 3.76 -7.42 4.85
C VAL A 25 5.09 -7.11 5.53
N GLY A 26 5.06 -6.66 6.79
CA GLY A 26 6.28 -6.42 7.58
C GLY A 26 7.12 -5.24 7.05
N VAL A 27 6.47 -4.22 6.48
CA VAL A 27 7.13 -3.00 6.01
C VAL A 27 6.55 -1.77 6.71
N THR A 28 7.27 -0.67 6.72
CA THR A 28 6.78 0.56 7.35
C THR A 28 5.70 1.24 6.50
N VAL A 29 4.79 1.96 7.16
CA VAL A 29 3.81 2.83 6.50
C VAL A 29 4.48 3.89 5.62
N ALA A 30 5.69 4.33 5.99
CA ALA A 30 6.50 5.25 5.19
C ALA A 30 6.87 4.65 3.82
N ASN A 31 7.34 3.40 3.80
CA ASN A 31 7.67 2.70 2.55
C ASN A 31 6.44 2.51 1.66
N LEU A 32 5.29 2.16 2.25
CA LEU A 32 4.03 2.05 1.50
C LEU A 32 3.51 3.40 0.98
N SER A 33 3.74 4.48 1.73
CA SER A 33 3.36 5.84 1.31
C SER A 33 4.16 6.29 0.08
N ILE A 34 5.44 5.90 -0.02
CA ILE A 34 6.26 6.14 -1.21
C ILE A 34 5.69 5.35 -2.41
N LEU A 35 5.32 4.09 -2.22
CA LEU A 35 4.70 3.26 -3.28
C LEU A 35 3.31 3.77 -3.72
N LYS A 36 2.57 4.43 -2.82
CA LYS A 36 1.28 5.05 -3.13
C LYS A 36 1.41 6.34 -3.96
N THR A 37 2.53 7.04 -3.84
CA THR A 37 2.71 8.40 -4.39
C THR A 37 3.64 8.42 -5.62
N GLY A 38 4.46 7.39 -5.81
CA GLY A 38 5.43 7.25 -6.92
C GLY A 38 4.89 6.63 -8.20
#